data_AF-A0A1Z3VYW4-F1
#
_entry.id   AF-A0A1Z3VYW4-F1
#
_cell.length_a   1.000
_cell.length_b   1.000
_cell.length_c   1.000
_cell.angle_alpha   90.00
_cell.angle_beta   90.00
_cell.angle_gamma   90.00
#
_symmetry.space_group_name_H-M   'P 1'
#
loop_
_entity.id
_entity.type
_entity.pdbx_description
1 polymer ?
#
loop_
_entity_poly.entity_id
_entity_poly.type
_entity_poly.pdbx_seq_one_letter_code
_entity_poly.pdbx_strand_id
1 'polypeptide(L)'
;MVHLTLQSVEQCITAAYNKFLTGQGGNITCATTDNGNVVIQTVIRGDQFDCGFAGYDMNRNDKAGLRNWCTTHPGGGWVFGFRDTDPAHPDNVNVILRTPALFFNFHVYLY
;
A
#
# COMPACT_ATOMS: atom_id res chain seq x y z
N MET A 1 8.44 -15.42 -3.52
CA MET A 1 8.01 -14.21 -2.77
C MET A 1 7.93 -14.56 -1.31
N VAL A 2 8.06 -13.57 -0.43
CA VAL A 2 7.83 -13.74 1.01
C VAL A 2 6.43 -13.22 1.34
N HIS A 3 5.63 -14.03 2.02
CA HIS A 3 4.24 -13.71 2.31
C HIS A 3 4.13 -12.78 3.52
N LEU A 4 3.38 -11.68 3.37
CA LEU A 4 3.00 -10.77 4.44
C LEU A 4 1.58 -11.07 4.91
N THR A 5 1.36 -11.05 6.21
CA THR A 5 0.02 -10.99 6.79
C THR A 5 -0.67 -9.67 6.43
N LEU A 6 -2.00 -9.67 6.48
CA LEU A 6 -2.81 -8.45 6.34
C LEU A 6 -2.28 -7.31 7.24
N GLN A 7 -2.02 -7.59 8.51
CA GLN A 7 -1.53 -6.59 9.47
C GLN A 7 -0.21 -5.94 9.02
N SER A 8 0.72 -6.74 8.49
CA SER A 8 2.00 -6.23 7.98
C SER A 8 1.84 -5.38 6.72
N VAL A 9 0.89 -5.72 5.86
CA VAL A 9 0.55 -4.89 4.70
C VAL A 9 -0.04 -3.54 5.14
N GLU A 10 -0.94 -3.54 6.12
CA GLU A 10 -1.54 -2.31 6.70
C GLU A 10 -0.47 -1.40 7.33
N GLN A 11 0.49 -1.97 8.06
CA GLN A 11 1.65 -1.25 8.61
C GLN A 11 2.48 -0.60 7.50
N CYS A 12 2.72 -1.31 6.41
CA CYS A 12 3.48 -0.80 5.29
C CYS A 12 2.74 0.28 4.49
N ILE A 13 1.43 0.15 4.31
CA ILE A 13 0.60 1.22 3.72
C ILE A 13 0.68 2.49 4.58
N THR A 14 0.59 2.35 5.91
CA THR A 14 0.71 3.48 6.84
C THR A 14 2.08 4.14 6.78
N ALA A 15 3.16 3.35 6.74
CA ALA A 15 4.52 3.86 6.60
C ALA A 15 4.71 4.64 5.29
N ALA A 16 4.20 4.13 4.17
CA ALA A 16 4.22 4.80 2.88
C ALA A 16 3.37 6.08 2.87
N TYR A 17 2.20 6.04 3.51
CA TYR A 17 1.32 7.21 3.64
C TYR A 17 1.99 8.35 4.40
N ASN A 18 2.71 8.06 5.49
CA ASN A 18 3.47 9.07 6.22
C ASN A 18 4.56 9.72 5.35
N LYS A 19 5.10 8.99 4.38
CA LYS A 19 6.10 9.52 3.43
C LYS A 19 5.45 10.33 2.32
N PHE A 20 4.29 9.89 1.85
CA PHE A 20 3.41 10.65 0.97
C PHE A 20 3.08 12.03 1.56
N LEU A 21 2.77 12.13 2.86
CA LEU A 21 2.51 13.40 3.54
C LEU A 21 3.69 14.38 3.50
N THR A 22 4.92 13.86 3.43
CA THR A 22 6.14 14.68 3.31
C THR A 22 6.56 14.94 1.87
N GLY A 23 5.88 14.36 0.88
CA GLY A 23 6.22 14.50 -0.53
C GLY A 23 7.61 13.94 -0.89
N GLN A 24 8.11 12.95 -0.15
CA GLN A 24 9.45 12.39 -0.35
C GLN A 24 9.40 11.00 -0.99
N GLY A 25 10.05 10.87 -2.15
CA GLY A 25 10.33 9.58 -2.80
C GLY A 25 11.51 8.84 -2.16
N GLY A 26 11.74 7.60 -2.59
CA GLY A 26 12.87 6.77 -2.20
C GLY A 26 12.48 5.48 -1.49
N ASN A 27 13.49 4.71 -1.08
CA ASN A 27 13.26 3.49 -0.32
C ASN A 27 13.01 3.83 1.16
N ILE A 28 11.98 3.23 1.74
CA ILE A 28 11.64 3.38 3.16
C ILE A 28 11.55 1.99 3.79
N THR A 29 11.92 1.90 5.07
CA THR A 29 11.82 0.64 5.82
C THR A 29 10.54 0.63 6.64
N CYS A 30 9.73 -0.41 6.44
CA CYS A 30 8.54 -0.74 7.20
C CYS A 30 8.90 -1.88 8.17
N ALA A 31 8.82 -1.62 9.47
CA ALA A 31 8.93 -2.67 10.47
C ALA A 31 7.58 -3.40 10.56
N THR A 32 7.55 -4.65 10.12
CA THR A 32 6.38 -5.52 10.13
C THR A 32 6.38 -6.46 11.32
N THR A 33 5.20 -6.90 11.73
CA THR A 33 5.04 -7.81 12.88
C THR A 33 5.60 -9.21 12.61
N ASP A 34 5.52 -9.71 11.38
CA ASP A 34 5.83 -11.10 11.00
C ASP A 34 7.15 -11.30 10.25
N ASN A 35 7.61 -10.28 9.51
CA ASN A 35 8.70 -10.40 8.55
C ASN A 35 9.85 -9.40 8.80
N GLY A 36 9.90 -8.77 9.98
CA GLY A 36 10.97 -7.85 10.35
C GLY A 36 10.92 -6.57 9.52
N ASN A 37 11.97 -6.27 8.75
CA ASN A 37 12.06 -5.02 8.00
C ASN A 37 11.77 -5.25 6.51
N VAL A 38 10.65 -4.72 6.04
CA VAL A 38 10.26 -4.70 4.62
C VAL A 38 10.68 -3.39 3.98
N VAL A 39 11.33 -3.45 2.83
CA VAL A 39 11.64 -2.27 2.03
C VAL A 39 10.45 -1.92 1.14
N ILE A 40 9.91 -0.73 1.30
CA ILE A 40 8.92 -0.14 0.42
C ILE A 40 9.65 0.83 -0.50
N GLN A 41 9.42 0.70 -1.80
CA GLN A 41 9.91 1.64 -2.79
C GLN A 41 8.83 2.70 -3.00
N THR A 42 9.21 3.98 -2.99
CA THR A 42 8.30 5.09 -3.30
C THR A 42 8.88 5.93 -4.45
N VAL A 43 8.04 6.28 -5.42
CA VAL A 43 8.42 7.05 -6.61
C VAL A 43 7.35 8.10 -6.85
N ILE A 44 7.78 9.35 -7.06
CA ILE A 44 6.88 10.44 -7.42
C ILE A 44 6.97 10.68 -8.94
N ARG A 45 5.84 10.55 -9.64
CA ARG A 45 5.72 10.75 -11.10
C ARG A 45 4.59 11.74 -11.38
N GLY A 46 4.95 13.01 -11.58
CA GLY A 46 3.96 14.07 -11.73
C GLY A 46 3.16 14.26 -10.44
N ASP A 47 1.85 14.06 -10.51
CA ASP A 47 0.95 14.11 -9.34
C ASP A 47 0.79 12.75 -8.63
N GLN A 48 1.45 11.68 -9.08
CA GLN A 48 1.33 10.35 -8.47
C GLN A 48 2.49 10.05 -7.53
N PHE A 49 2.16 9.50 -6.37
CA PHE A 49 3.07 8.86 -5.43
C PHE A 49 2.82 7.36 -5.49
N ASP A 50 3.60 6.68 -6.34
CA ASP A 50 3.54 5.23 -6.47
C ASP A 50 4.42 4.57 -5.43
N CYS A 51 3.88 3.58 -4.75
CA CYS A 51 4.61 2.87 -3.73
C CYS A 51 4.19 1.41 -3.63
N GLY A 52 5.04 0.61 -3.01
CA GLY A 52 4.77 -0.81 -2.79
C GLY A 52 6.02 -1.53 -2.32
N PHE A 53 5.87 -2.80 -1.99
CA PHE A 53 6.99 -3.67 -1.65
C PHE A 53 7.30 -4.58 -2.84
N ALA A 54 8.59 -4.73 -3.16
CA ALA A 54 9.04 -5.66 -4.18
C ALA A 54 9.42 -7.01 -3.54
N GLY A 55 8.97 -8.12 -4.11
CA GLY A 55 9.30 -9.47 -3.63
C GLY A 55 8.44 -10.00 -2.49
N TYR A 56 7.41 -9.25 -2.09
CA TYR A 56 6.41 -9.65 -1.09
C TYR A 56 5.00 -9.65 -1.70
N ASP A 57 4.14 -10.49 -1.16
CA ASP A 57 2.74 -10.64 -1.55
C ASP A 57 1.87 -10.87 -0.30
N MET A 58 0.56 -10.70 -0.48
CA MET A 58 -0.47 -10.94 0.54
C MET A 58 -1.40 -12.06 0.08
N ASN A 59 -1.98 -12.82 1.01
CA ASN A 59 -2.95 -13.85 0.65
C ASN A 59 -4.17 -13.23 -0.04
N ARG A 60 -4.59 -13.78 -1.19
CA ARG A 60 -5.79 -13.33 -1.91
C ARG A 60 -7.06 -13.33 -1.07
N ASN A 61 -7.16 -14.22 -0.08
CA ASN A 61 -8.30 -14.30 0.82
C ASN A 61 -8.39 -13.09 1.77
N ASP A 62 -7.28 -12.39 2.01
CA ASP A 62 -7.21 -11.22 2.90
C ASP A 62 -7.64 -9.92 2.21
N LYS A 63 -7.93 -9.94 0.90
CA LYS A 63 -8.41 -8.77 0.15
C LYS A 63 -9.63 -8.10 0.80
N ALA A 64 -10.58 -8.90 1.28
CA ALA A 64 -11.78 -8.38 1.92
C ALA A 64 -11.44 -7.65 3.24
N GLY A 65 -10.48 -8.20 4.01
CA GLY A 65 -9.95 -7.56 5.21
C GLY A 65 -9.26 -6.24 4.89
N LEU A 66 -8.37 -6.21 3.89
CA LEU A 66 -7.69 -4.99 3.47
C LEU A 66 -8.67 -3.92 2.96
N ARG A 67 -9.68 -4.31 2.17
CA ARG A 67 -10.74 -3.41 1.71
C ARG A 67 -11.51 -2.79 2.89
N ASN A 68 -11.82 -3.59 3.90
CA ASN A 68 -12.48 -3.11 5.11
C ASN A 68 -11.56 -2.22 5.98
N TRP A 69 -10.27 -2.53 6.04
CA TRP A 69 -9.30 -1.68 6.71
C TRP A 69 -9.25 -0.28 6.08
N CYS A 70 -9.26 -0.19 4.74
CA CYS A 70 -9.27 1.09 4.02
C CYS A 70 -10.44 2.01 4.38
N THR A 71 -11.61 1.46 4.74
CA THR A 71 -12.80 2.25 5.12
C THR A 71 -12.73 2.76 6.57
N THR A 72 -11.94 2.11 7.42
CA THR A 72 -11.87 2.38 8.86
C THR A 72 -10.61 3.15 9.28
N HIS A 73 -9.59 3.23 8.41
CA HIS A 73 -8.31 3.89 8.70
C HIS A 73 -8.06 5.04 7.73
N PRO A 74 -8.71 6.20 7.92
CA PRO A 74 -8.53 7.32 7.00
C PRO A 74 -7.11 7.89 7.08
N GLY A 75 -6.50 8.14 5.93
CA GLY A 75 -5.28 8.93 5.79
C GLY A 75 -5.57 10.41 6.07
N GLY A 76 -5.47 10.83 7.33
CA GLY A 76 -5.43 12.25 7.71
C GLY A 76 -6.71 13.03 7.38
N GLY A 77 -7.87 12.41 7.59
CA GLY A 77 -9.20 12.97 7.28
C GLY A 77 -9.78 12.54 5.93
N TRP A 78 -9.05 11.75 5.15
CA TRP A 78 -9.50 11.17 3.89
C TRP A 78 -9.58 9.65 3.99
N VAL A 79 -10.60 9.02 3.40
CA VAL A 79 -10.74 7.54 3.41
C VAL A 79 -9.90 6.95 2.28
N PHE A 80 -9.12 5.89 2.56
CA PHE A 80 -8.42 5.17 1.51
C PHE A 80 -9.43 4.51 0.56
N GLY A 81 -9.18 4.64 -0.74
CA GLY A 81 -9.84 3.84 -1.77
C GLY A 81 -9.17 2.47 -1.90
N PHE A 82 -9.93 1.52 -2.44
CA PHE A 82 -9.46 0.18 -2.76
C PHE A 82 -9.82 -0.17 -4.19
N ARG A 83 -8.82 -0.39 -5.04
CA ARG A 83 -8.99 -0.90 -6.39
C ARG A 83 -8.68 -2.39 -6.37
N ASP A 84 -9.70 -3.20 -6.68
CA ASP A 84 -9.57 -4.66 -6.75
C ASP A 84 -8.74 -5.10 -7.97
N THR A 85 -8.46 -6.40 -8.02
CA THR A 85 -7.91 -7.09 -9.19
C THR A 85 -8.81 -6.92 -10.41
N ASP A 86 -8.21 -6.86 -11.59
CA ASP A 86 -8.92 -6.87 -12.87
C ASP A 86 -8.34 -7.97 -13.81
N PRO A 87 -8.97 -8.26 -14.97
CA PRO A 87 -8.48 -9.32 -15.85
C PRO A 87 -7.06 -9.12 -16.40
N ALA A 88 -6.58 -7.87 -16.50
CA ALA A 88 -5.23 -7.56 -16.93
C ALA A 88 -4.22 -7.65 -15.77
N HIS A 89 -4.70 -7.48 -14.54
CA HIS A 89 -3.89 -7.57 -13.32
C HIS A 89 -4.59 -8.41 -12.24
N PRO A 90 -4.63 -9.75 -12.42
CA PRO A 90 -5.35 -10.66 -11.52
C PRO A 90 -4.61 -10.89 -10.20
N ASP A 91 -3.38 -10.44 -10.08
CA ASP A 91 -2.43 -10.70 -8.99
C ASP A 91 -2.06 -9.45 -8.19
N ASN A 92 -2.75 -8.33 -8.39
CA ASN A 92 -2.52 -7.14 -7.56
C ASN A 92 -3.82 -6.41 -7.19
N VAL A 93 -3.77 -5.73 -6.06
CA VAL A 93 -4.72 -4.67 -5.70
C VAL A 93 -3.97 -3.38 -5.45
N ASN A 94 -4.70 -2.27 -5.48
CA ASN A 94 -4.14 -0.97 -5.15
C ASN A 94 -4.92 -0.30 -4.03
N VAL A 95 -4.21 0.22 -3.03
CA VAL A 95 -4.76 1.14 -2.03
C VAL A 95 -4.44 2.56 -2.47
N ILE A 96 -5.48 3.38 -2.63
CA ILE A 96 -5.35 4.68 -3.29
C ILE A 96 -5.86 5.81 -2.40
N LEU A 97 -5.32 7.01 -2.57
CA LEU A 97 -5.85 8.21 -1.94
C LEU A 97 -5.60 9.42 -2.83
N ARG A 98 -6.66 10.11 -3.26
CA ARG A 98 -6.53 11.38 -3.98
C ARG A 98 -6.59 12.54 -3.00
N THR A 99 -5.51 13.31 -2.92
CA THR A 99 -5.50 14.63 -2.30
C THR A 99 -5.38 15.71 -3.39
N PRO A 100 -5.57 17.00 -3.05
CA PRO A 100 -5.33 18.08 -4.02
C PRO A 100 -3.89 18.15 -4.54
N ALA A 101 -2.91 17.70 -3.75
CA ALA A 101 -1.49 17.82 -4.09
C ALA A 101 -0.94 16.58 -4.81
N LEU A 102 -1.24 15.38 -4.31
CA LEU A 102 -0.74 14.12 -4.83
C LEU A 102 -1.80 13.01 -4.75
N PHE A 103 -1.67 12.04 -5.65
CA PHE A 103 -2.39 10.77 -5.68
C PHE A 103 -1.51 9.67 -5.12
N PHE A 104 -1.84 9.18 -3.93
CA PHE A 104 -1.22 8.01 -3.32
C PHE A 104 -1.71 6.75 -4.03
N ASN A 105 -0.77 5.87 -4.38
CA ASN A 105 -1.06 4.61 -5.05
C ASN A 105 -0.12 3.51 -4.54
N PHE A 106 -0.61 2.70 -3.60
CA PHE A 106 0.13 1.59 -3.01
C PHE A 106 -0.24 0.27 -3.69
N HIS A 107 0.75 -0.39 -4.28
CA HIS A 107 0.60 -1.68 -4.96
C HIS A 107 0.81 -2.84 -3.97
N VAL A 108 -0.15 -3.76 -3.93
CA VAL A 108 -0.08 -5.00 -3.15
C VAL A 108 -0.20 -6.18 -4.10
N TYR A 109 0.85 -6.99 -4.21
CA TYR A 109 0.81 -8.26 -4.94
C TYR A 109 0.10 -9.34 -4.13
N LEU A 110 -0.49 -10.30 -4.83
CA LEU A 110 -1.33 -11.36 -4.26
C LEU A 110 -0.86 -12.74 -4.72
N TYR A 111 -0.91 -13.70 -3.81
CA TYR A 111 -0.76 -15.13 -4.13
C TYR A 111 -2.06 -15.90 -3.94
#